data_AF-A0A2N2IL96-F1
#
_entry.id   AF-A0A2N2IL96-F1
#
_cell.length_a   1.000
_cell.length_b   1.000
_cell.length_c   1.000
_cell.angle_alpha   90.00
_cell.angle_beta   90.00
_cell.angle_gamma   90.00
#
_symmetry.space_group_name_H-M   'P 1'
#
loop_
_entity.id
_entity.type
_entity.pdbx_description
1 polymer ?
#
loop_
_entity_poly.entity_id
_entity_poly.type
_entity_poly.pdbx_seq_one_letter_code
_entity_poly.pdbx_strand_id
1 'polypeptide(L)'
;LGAMAYHFRWHSEPGLAAAVIDLIEDQINAEELYRDQHRRFLMLVEDEINFASYFIPLILRELTERTLSLLPPSSSPESLREKAANERPVLLLASSFEQAADYMDRFGDRLVGIISALGFPKDGKNNSDAGIHLLEKRNSLQAEFPIVIMSARSHREHEITGLGASFMHKTSPHLLSMLQAHLLHHFGFGDFIFRMPGQDSREVARARTLSELRSCLEWVPVESFLYHAGRRHFSNWLGVHGYLKLAEVIRLIPADDPEGARRQLIDLLKTA
;
A
#
# COMPACT_ATOMS: atom_id res chain seq x y z
N LEU A 1 -10.05 22.32 13.95
CA LEU A 1 -8.84 21.76 13.32
C LEU A 1 -7.67 22.13 14.22
N GLY A 2 -7.14 21.17 14.99
CA GLY A 2 -5.89 21.40 15.72
C GLY A 2 -4.78 21.73 14.73
N ALA A 3 -3.88 22.63 15.10
CA ALA A 3 -2.75 22.97 14.24
C ALA A 3 -1.89 21.71 14.02
N MET A 4 -1.81 21.22 12.79
CA MET A 4 -0.81 20.22 12.40
C MET A 4 0.47 20.96 12.05
N ALA A 5 1.55 20.67 12.78
CA ALA A 5 2.87 21.21 12.52
C ALA A 5 3.79 20.06 12.13
N TYR A 6 4.31 20.11 10.91
CA TYR A 6 5.32 19.18 10.44
C TYR A 6 6.67 19.87 10.37
N HIS A 7 7.70 19.21 10.89
CA HIS A 7 9.08 19.67 10.81
C HIS A 7 9.83 18.79 9.81
N PHE A 8 10.39 19.42 8.79
CA PHE A 8 11.21 18.76 7.79
C PHE A 8 12.61 19.34 7.77
N ARG A 9 13.59 18.48 7.52
CA ARG A 9 14.96 18.91 7.28
C ARG A 9 15.20 18.90 5.79
N TRP A 10 15.51 20.09 5.27
CA TRP A 10 15.93 20.23 3.89
C TRP A 10 17.29 19.57 3.69
N HIS A 11 17.28 18.39 3.08
CA HIS A 11 18.47 17.74 2.53
C HIS A 11 18.52 18.03 1.03
N SER A 12 19.64 17.78 0.37
CA SER A 12 19.85 17.97 -1.08
C SER A 12 18.95 17.12 -2.00
N GLU A 13 17.92 16.46 -1.46
CA GLU A 13 16.93 15.69 -2.22
C GLU A 13 16.03 16.64 -3.02
N PRO A 14 16.06 16.58 -4.36
CA PRO A 14 15.17 17.38 -5.20
C PRO A 14 13.71 17.05 -4.91
N GLY A 15 12.86 18.07 -4.82
CA GLY A 15 11.41 17.90 -4.75
C GLY A 15 10.82 17.77 -3.34
N LEU A 16 11.61 17.89 -2.26
CA LEU A 16 11.08 17.84 -0.88
C LEU A 16 9.97 18.87 -0.64
N ALA A 17 10.10 20.10 -1.13
CA ALA A 17 9.05 21.13 -1.00
C ALA A 17 7.70 20.66 -1.56
N ALA A 18 7.69 20.17 -2.80
CA ALA A 18 6.49 19.70 -3.46
C ALA A 18 5.90 18.49 -2.73
N ALA A 19 6.76 17.54 -2.34
CA ALA A 19 6.35 16.36 -1.58
C ALA A 19 5.74 16.68 -0.22
N VAL A 20 6.21 17.73 0.46
CA VAL A 20 5.64 18.20 1.73
C VAL A 20 4.26 18.83 1.51
N ILE A 21 4.08 19.61 0.43
CA ILE A 21 2.78 20.18 0.08
C ILE A 21 1.79 19.04 -0.20
N ASP A 22 2.16 18.09 -1.06
CA ASP A 22 1.36 16.92 -1.39
C ASP A 22 0.96 16.11 -0.14
N LEU A 23 1.90 15.91 0.80
CA LEU A 23 1.61 15.21 2.06
C LEU A 23 0.60 15.98 2.92
N ILE A 24 0.74 17.30 3.03
CA ILE A 24 -0.18 18.13 3.81
C ILE A 24 -1.58 18.10 3.19
N GLU A 25 -1.68 18.20 1.86
CA GLU A 25 -2.94 18.09 1.14
C GLU A 25 -3.58 16.70 1.32
N ASP A 26 -2.80 15.64 1.19
CA ASP A 26 -3.23 14.26 1.45
C ASP A 26 -3.80 14.10 2.87
N GLN A 27 -3.10 14.64 3.87
CA GLN A 27 -3.49 14.59 5.28
C GLN A 27 -4.78 15.37 5.58
N ILE A 28 -4.91 16.58 5.04
CA ILE A 28 -6.08 17.45 5.26
C ILE A 28 -7.32 16.84 4.60
N ASN A 29 -7.16 16.31 3.39
CA ASN A 29 -8.27 15.82 2.57
C ASN A 29 -8.57 14.33 2.79
N ALA A 30 -7.79 13.61 3.60
CA ALA A 30 -7.90 12.16 3.78
C ALA A 30 -9.34 11.66 4.01
N GLU A 31 -10.11 12.36 4.84
CA GLU A 31 -11.49 11.96 5.17
C GLU A 31 -12.45 12.10 3.97
N GLU A 32 -12.32 13.19 3.22
CA GLU A 32 -13.11 13.47 2.01
C GLU A 32 -12.70 12.51 0.87
N LEU A 33 -11.40 12.34 0.66
CA LEU A 33 -10.82 11.42 -0.32
C LEU A 33 -11.24 9.97 -0.04
N TYR A 34 -11.34 9.60 1.23
CA TYR A 34 -11.90 8.33 1.64
C TYR A 34 -13.40 8.26 1.31
N ARG A 35 -14.21 9.16 1.83
CA ARG A 35 -15.67 9.06 1.74
C ARG A 35 -16.21 9.18 0.32
N ASP A 36 -15.71 10.16 -0.41
CA ASP A 36 -16.35 10.65 -1.64
C ASP A 36 -15.62 10.18 -2.91
N GLN A 37 -14.31 9.93 -2.81
CA GLN A 37 -13.49 9.55 -3.96
C GLN A 37 -12.98 8.10 -3.91
N HIS A 38 -13.30 7.35 -2.86
CA HIS A 38 -12.91 5.94 -2.69
C HIS A 38 -11.40 5.70 -2.83
N ARG A 39 -10.60 6.68 -2.42
CA ARG A 39 -9.14 6.67 -2.63
C ARG A 39 -8.49 5.59 -1.79
N ARG A 40 -7.34 5.12 -2.27
CA ARG A 40 -6.48 4.15 -1.59
C ARG A 40 -5.43 4.89 -0.76
N PHE A 41 -5.00 4.28 0.34
CA PHE A 41 -4.09 4.92 1.30
C PHE A 41 -2.83 4.10 1.49
N LEU A 42 -1.67 4.75 1.50
CA LEU A 42 -0.42 4.20 1.98
C LEU A 42 -0.04 4.91 3.27
N MET A 43 0.32 4.17 4.32
CA MET A 43 0.76 4.78 5.58
C MET A 43 2.27 4.67 5.76
N LEU A 44 2.91 5.79 6.07
CA LEU A 44 4.27 5.88 6.59
C LEU A 44 4.20 6.16 8.09
N VAL A 45 4.82 5.31 8.91
CA VAL A 45 4.97 5.53 10.36
C VAL A 45 6.43 5.86 10.65
N GLU A 46 6.71 7.13 10.92
CA GLU A 46 8.07 7.65 11.13
C GLU A 46 8.01 8.93 11.97
N ASP A 47 8.72 8.94 13.11
CA ASP A 47 8.81 10.09 14.00
C ASP A 47 10.13 10.88 13.82
N GLU A 48 11.16 10.25 13.25
CA GLU A 48 12.44 10.91 13.03
C GLU A 48 12.41 11.81 11.79
N ILE A 49 12.54 13.13 12.02
CA ILE A 49 12.53 14.17 10.98
C ILE A 49 13.47 13.86 9.81
N ASN A 50 14.68 13.35 10.07
CA ASN A 50 15.65 13.05 9.02
C ASN A 50 15.15 11.94 8.09
N PHE A 51 14.57 10.88 8.64
CA PHE A 51 14.04 9.77 7.87
C PHE A 51 12.73 10.15 7.18
N ALA A 52 11.82 10.86 7.86
CA ALA A 52 10.59 11.35 7.24
C ALA A 52 10.91 12.23 6.02
N SER A 53 11.81 13.21 6.18
CA SER A 53 12.23 14.12 5.10
C SER A 53 12.91 13.39 3.93
N TYR A 54 13.50 12.22 4.17
CA TYR A 54 14.09 11.39 3.13
C TYR A 54 13.04 10.51 2.44
N PHE A 55 12.16 9.83 3.19
CA PHE A 55 11.23 8.85 2.65
C PHE A 55 10.03 9.47 1.93
N ILE A 56 9.47 10.57 2.42
CA ILE A 56 8.27 11.19 1.84
C ILE A 56 8.45 11.54 0.35
N PRO A 57 9.49 12.29 -0.07
CA PRO A 57 9.66 12.60 -1.49
C PRO A 57 9.89 11.35 -2.35
N LEU A 58 10.59 10.34 -1.82
CA LEU A 58 10.84 9.08 -2.53
C LEU A 58 9.55 8.29 -2.73
N ILE A 59 8.75 8.12 -1.67
CA ILE A 59 7.48 7.41 -1.72
C ILE A 59 6.53 8.11 -2.69
N LEU A 60 6.31 9.42 -2.53
CA LEU A 60 5.39 10.16 -3.38
C LEU A 60 5.80 10.14 -4.86
N ARG A 61 7.10 10.25 -5.15
CA ARG A 61 7.61 10.09 -6.51
C ARG A 61 7.29 8.72 -7.08
N GLU A 62 7.60 7.65 -6.35
CA GLU A 62 7.29 6.29 -6.82
C GLU A 62 5.79 6.09 -7.00
N LEU A 63 4.95 6.51 -6.05
CA LEU A 63 3.50 6.41 -6.17
C LEU A 63 2.99 7.11 -7.44
N THR A 64 3.51 8.30 -7.72
CA THR A 64 3.14 9.09 -8.91
C THR A 64 3.63 8.42 -10.20
N GLU A 65 4.90 8.00 -10.26
CA GLU A 65 5.49 7.35 -11.44
C GLU A 65 4.81 6.02 -11.77
N ARG A 66 4.47 5.22 -10.75
CA ARG A 66 3.72 3.98 -10.94
C ARG A 66 2.33 4.27 -11.48
N THR A 67 1.61 5.21 -10.89
CA THR A 67 0.28 5.58 -11.37
C THR A 67 0.33 6.09 -12.80
N LEU A 68 1.32 6.94 -13.13
CA LEU A 68 1.54 7.45 -14.48
C LEU A 68 1.77 6.33 -15.50
N SER A 69 2.51 5.27 -15.11
CA SER A 69 2.78 4.14 -16.00
C SER A 69 1.54 3.31 -16.37
N LEU A 70 0.45 3.47 -15.61
CA LEU A 70 -0.83 2.80 -15.84
C LEU A 70 -1.77 3.64 -16.71
N LEU A 71 -1.47 4.93 -16.91
CA LEU A 71 -2.29 5.83 -17.71
C LEU A 71 -2.01 5.65 -19.22
N PRO A 72 -3.05 5.67 -20.07
CA PRO A 72 -2.86 5.59 -21.51
C PRO A 72 -2.09 6.83 -22.04
N PRO A 73 -1.21 6.68 -23.04
CA PRO A 73 -0.38 7.76 -23.59
C PRO A 73 -1.17 8.73 -24.51
N SER A 74 -2.39 9.12 -24.12
CA SER A 74 -3.35 9.86 -24.95
C SER A 74 -3.46 11.36 -24.62
N SER A 75 -2.63 11.89 -23.72
CA SER A 75 -2.78 13.27 -23.21
C SER A 75 -1.43 13.97 -23.07
N SER A 76 -1.43 15.30 -22.87
CA SER A 76 -0.20 16.07 -22.68
C SER A 76 0.54 15.61 -21.41
N PRO A 77 1.88 15.72 -21.34
CA PRO A 77 2.64 15.32 -20.15
C PRO A 77 2.17 15.98 -18.85
N GLU A 78 1.67 17.22 -18.93
CA GLU A 78 1.13 17.95 -17.79
C GLU A 78 -0.18 17.34 -17.28
N SER A 79 -1.14 17.12 -18.18
CA SER A 79 -2.43 16.49 -17.82
C SER A 79 -2.27 15.07 -17.27
N LEU A 80 -1.30 14.30 -17.78
CA LEU A 80 -1.00 12.97 -17.26
C LEU A 80 -0.40 13.02 -15.84
N ARG A 81 0.45 14.01 -15.55
CA ARG A 81 0.99 14.21 -14.20
C ARG A 81 -0.08 14.63 -13.21
N GLU A 82 -0.95 15.55 -13.60
CA GLU A 82 -2.09 15.98 -12.77
C GLU A 82 -3.01 14.78 -12.47
N LYS A 83 -3.35 14.01 -13.50
CA LYS A 83 -4.15 12.79 -13.33
C LYS A 83 -3.46 11.78 -12.42
N ALA A 84 -2.16 11.55 -12.59
CA ALA A 84 -1.40 10.65 -11.73
C ALA A 84 -1.36 11.12 -10.27
N ALA A 85 -1.21 12.43 -10.01
CA ALA A 85 -1.27 12.99 -8.66
C ALA A 85 -2.66 12.79 -8.03
N ASN A 86 -3.72 12.92 -8.82
CA ASN A 86 -5.10 12.70 -8.38
C ASN A 86 -5.50 11.23 -8.26
N GLU A 87 -4.77 10.30 -8.88
CA GLU A 87 -5.09 8.86 -8.90
C GLU A 87 -4.13 7.99 -8.08
N ARG A 88 -2.93 8.48 -7.72
CA ARG A 88 -1.98 7.75 -6.85
C ARG A 88 -2.57 7.48 -5.47
N PRO A 89 -2.18 6.43 -4.73
CA PRO A 89 -2.59 6.32 -3.33
C PRO A 89 -2.20 7.54 -2.48
N VAL A 90 -3.07 7.92 -1.57
CA VAL A 90 -2.92 9.02 -0.60
C VAL A 90 -1.89 8.59 0.45
N LEU A 91 -0.92 9.44 0.75
CA LEU A 91 0.11 9.16 1.76
C LEU A 91 -0.33 9.71 3.12
N LEU A 92 -0.43 8.84 4.12
CA LEU A 92 -0.64 9.20 5.51
C LEU A 92 0.68 9.11 6.27
N LEU A 93 1.06 10.17 6.99
CA LEU A 93 2.19 10.14 7.93
C LEU A 93 1.64 10.02 9.36
N ALA A 94 2.10 9.00 10.08
CA ALA A 94 1.90 8.86 11.51
C ALA A 94 3.22 8.99 12.26
N SER A 95 3.25 9.73 13.36
CA SER A 95 4.44 9.91 14.22
C SER A 95 4.34 9.19 15.56
N SER A 96 3.23 8.48 15.82
CA SER A 96 3.06 7.66 17.01
C SER A 96 2.20 6.43 16.74
N PHE A 97 2.23 5.48 17.67
CA PHE A 97 1.37 4.29 17.63
C PHE A 97 -0.11 4.65 17.63
N GLU A 98 -0.51 5.62 18.45
CA GLU A 98 -1.90 6.03 18.58
C GLU A 98 -2.43 6.62 17.28
N GLN A 99 -1.62 7.43 16.59
CA GLN A 99 -1.99 7.99 15.30
C GLN A 99 -2.05 6.92 14.21
N ALA A 100 -1.07 6.01 14.17
CA ALA A 100 -1.08 4.90 13.22
C ALA A 100 -2.29 3.97 13.45
N ALA A 101 -2.63 3.71 14.72
CA ALA A 101 -3.78 2.94 15.13
C ALA A 101 -5.10 3.61 14.71
N ASP A 102 -5.24 4.94 14.90
CA ASP A 102 -6.40 5.71 14.44
C ASP A 102 -6.58 5.62 12.91
N TYR A 103 -5.50 5.76 12.14
CA TYR A 103 -5.56 5.61 10.69
C TYR A 103 -5.94 4.20 10.25
N MET A 104 -5.46 3.16 10.95
CA MET A 104 -5.90 1.79 10.68
C MET A 104 -7.39 1.61 10.97
N ASP A 105 -7.90 2.22 12.04
CA ASP A 105 -9.31 2.09 12.40
C ASP A 105 -10.23 2.85 11.41
N ARG A 106 -9.78 4.01 10.91
CA ARG A 106 -10.54 4.87 9.98
C ARG A 106 -10.44 4.46 8.51
N PHE A 107 -9.24 4.06 8.07
CA PHE A 107 -8.91 3.86 6.66
C PHE A 107 -8.40 2.44 6.36
N GLY A 108 -8.37 1.54 7.35
CA GLY A 108 -7.73 0.23 7.23
C GLY A 108 -8.32 -0.66 6.14
N ASP A 109 -9.58 -0.44 5.78
CA ASP A 109 -10.22 -1.13 4.69
C ASP A 109 -9.73 -0.59 3.32
N ARG A 110 -9.10 0.58 3.22
CA ARG A 110 -8.50 1.09 1.97
C ARG A 110 -6.99 1.30 2.04
N LEU A 111 -6.34 0.84 3.11
CA LEU A 111 -4.89 0.75 3.19
C LEU A 111 -4.34 -0.28 2.19
N VAL A 112 -3.41 0.15 1.33
CA VAL A 112 -2.68 -0.72 0.40
C VAL A 112 -1.41 -1.30 1.03
N GLY A 113 -0.96 -0.70 2.14
CA GLY A 113 0.18 -1.14 2.91
C GLY A 113 0.59 -0.14 3.98
N ILE A 114 1.52 -0.56 4.84
CA ILE A 114 2.18 0.28 5.83
C ILE A 114 3.69 0.13 5.68
N ILE A 115 4.40 1.25 5.70
CA ILE A 115 5.85 1.32 5.87
C ILE A 115 6.09 1.94 7.23
N SER A 116 6.77 1.24 8.15
CA SER A 116 6.89 1.69 9.54
C SER A 116 8.33 1.58 10.02
N ALA A 117 8.81 2.58 10.75
CA ALA A 117 9.97 2.39 11.61
C ALA A 117 9.70 1.28 12.65
N LEU A 118 10.75 0.59 13.09
CA LEU A 118 10.64 -0.41 14.17
C LEU A 118 10.34 0.25 15.53
N GLY A 119 11.02 1.35 15.83
CA GLY A 119 10.85 2.09 17.08
C GLY A 119 10.33 3.49 16.80
N PHE A 120 9.31 3.89 17.54
CA PHE A 120 8.68 5.22 17.52
C PHE A 120 7.85 5.39 18.81
N PRO A 121 7.32 6.59 19.10
CA PRO A 121 6.53 6.82 20.30
C PRO A 121 5.27 5.96 20.41
N LYS A 122 5.05 5.38 21.59
CA LYS A 122 3.81 4.73 22.03
C LYS A 122 3.53 5.19 23.47
N ASP A 123 2.30 5.55 23.78
CA ASP A 123 1.89 6.14 25.05
C ASP A 123 2.73 7.37 25.45
N GLY A 124 3.11 8.17 24.44
CA GLY A 124 3.94 9.37 24.59
C GLY A 124 5.41 9.11 24.94
N LYS A 125 5.87 7.85 24.87
CA LYS A 125 7.27 7.46 25.17
C LYS A 125 7.88 6.69 24.02
N ASN A 126 9.18 6.88 23.79
CA ASN A 126 9.92 6.08 22.81
C ASN A 126 9.82 4.60 23.16
N ASN A 127 9.39 3.79 22.19
CA ASN A 127 9.25 2.36 22.33
C ASN A 127 9.95 1.68 21.15
N SER A 128 10.97 0.86 21.43
CA SER A 128 11.75 0.16 20.40
C SER A 128 10.96 -0.92 19.67
N ASP A 129 9.80 -1.29 20.20
CA ASP A 129 8.98 -2.40 19.75
C ASP A 129 7.63 -1.93 19.20
N ALA A 130 7.43 -0.61 19.05
CA ALA A 130 6.20 -0.02 18.58
C ALA A 130 5.76 -0.55 17.21
N GLY A 131 6.71 -0.79 16.29
CA GLY A 131 6.45 -1.39 14.98
C GLY A 131 5.97 -2.83 15.06
N ILE A 132 6.40 -3.59 16.09
CA ILE A 132 5.90 -4.95 16.33
C ILE A 132 4.50 -4.90 16.92
N HIS A 133 4.23 -4.00 17.87
CA HIS A 133 2.86 -3.80 18.36
C HIS A 133 1.90 -3.39 17.24
N LEU A 134 2.36 -2.59 16.27
CA LEU A 134 1.56 -2.22 15.10
C LEU A 134 1.22 -3.43 14.22
N LEU A 135 2.21 -4.32 14.03
CA LEU A 135 2.04 -5.57 13.31
C LEU A 135 1.06 -6.53 14.01
N GLU A 136 1.15 -6.62 15.33
CA GLU A 136 0.20 -7.37 16.16
C GLU A 136 -1.21 -6.79 16.07
N LYS A 137 -1.36 -5.45 16.10
CA LYS A 137 -2.67 -4.80 15.90
C LYS A 137 -3.25 -5.18 14.53
N ARG A 138 -2.46 -5.11 13.44
CA ARG A 138 -2.92 -5.56 12.11
C ARG A 138 -3.43 -7.00 12.14
N ASN A 139 -2.66 -7.89 12.74
CA ASN A 139 -3.02 -9.31 12.85
C ASN A 139 -4.30 -9.53 13.65
N SER A 140 -4.49 -8.78 14.75
CA SER A 140 -5.70 -8.86 15.58
C SER A 140 -6.96 -8.41 14.83
N LEU A 141 -6.81 -7.45 13.92
CA LEU A 141 -7.89 -6.98 13.03
C LEU A 141 -8.14 -7.92 11.84
N GLN A 142 -7.34 -8.99 11.70
CA GLN A 142 -7.32 -9.85 10.52
C GLN A 142 -7.14 -9.04 9.22
N ALA A 143 -6.43 -7.92 9.30
CA ALA A 143 -6.16 -7.07 8.15
C ALA A 143 -5.02 -7.66 7.31
N GLU A 144 -5.21 -7.63 5.98
CA GLU A 144 -4.36 -8.39 5.06
C GLU A 144 -3.42 -7.50 4.24
N PHE A 145 -3.48 -6.18 4.44
CA PHE A 145 -2.51 -5.30 3.81
C PHE A 145 -1.09 -5.59 4.34
N PRO A 146 -0.08 -5.51 3.46
CA PRO A 146 1.30 -5.76 3.81
C PRO A 146 1.87 -4.67 4.74
N ILE A 147 2.81 -5.07 5.59
CA ILE A 147 3.61 -4.15 6.41
C ILE A 147 5.09 -4.39 6.11
N VAL A 148 5.82 -3.29 5.91
CA VAL A 148 7.28 -3.27 5.84
C VAL A 148 7.80 -2.56 7.09
N ILE A 149 8.58 -3.27 7.90
CA ILE A 149 9.25 -2.70 9.06
C ILE A 149 10.68 -2.30 8.68
N MET A 150 11.02 -1.05 8.95
CA MET A 150 12.32 -0.46 8.69
C MET A 150 13.11 -0.29 9.99
N SER A 151 14.34 -0.78 10.01
CA SER A 151 15.24 -0.60 11.16
C SER A 151 16.69 -0.42 10.72
N ALA A 152 17.48 0.33 11.50
CA ALA A 152 18.93 0.37 11.34
C ALA A 152 19.64 -0.85 11.97
N ARG A 153 18.89 -1.75 12.64
CA ARG A 153 19.41 -2.96 13.27
C ARG A 153 18.58 -4.17 12.82
N SER A 154 19.25 -5.23 12.37
CA SER A 154 18.61 -6.48 11.88
C SER A 154 18.23 -7.49 12.97
N HIS A 155 18.53 -7.23 14.24
CA HIS A 155 18.32 -8.19 15.34
C HIS A 155 16.89 -8.76 15.49
N ARG A 156 15.86 -8.05 15.02
CA ARG A 156 14.45 -8.51 15.07
C ARG A 156 13.89 -8.96 13.73
N GLU A 157 14.73 -9.10 12.70
CA GLU A 157 14.28 -9.47 11.35
C GLU A 157 13.53 -10.81 11.32
N HIS A 158 14.02 -11.82 12.04
CA HIS A 158 13.37 -13.13 12.12
C HIS A 158 11.99 -13.06 12.79
N GLU A 159 11.84 -12.21 13.80
CA GLU A 159 10.57 -12.01 14.50
C GLU A 159 9.56 -11.27 13.61
N ILE A 160 10.00 -10.21 12.94
CA ILE A 160 9.19 -9.42 11.99
C ILE A 160 8.68 -10.29 10.84
N THR A 161 9.56 -11.10 10.25
CA THR A 161 9.19 -12.02 9.16
C THR A 161 8.29 -13.14 9.65
N GLY A 162 8.54 -13.69 10.85
CA GLY A 162 7.68 -14.68 11.50
C GLY A 162 6.25 -14.19 11.75
N LEU A 163 6.05 -12.89 11.97
CA LEU A 163 4.75 -12.25 12.14
C LEU A 163 4.10 -11.80 10.81
N GLY A 164 4.72 -12.13 9.67
CA GLY A 164 4.18 -11.84 8.34
C GLY A 164 4.34 -10.39 7.89
N ALA A 165 5.44 -9.73 8.31
CA ALA A 165 5.88 -8.45 7.75
C ALA A 165 7.22 -8.62 7.02
N SER A 166 7.47 -7.74 6.05
CA SER A 166 8.78 -7.65 5.42
C SER A 166 9.71 -6.78 6.26
N PHE A 167 11.01 -7.05 6.19
CA PHE A 167 12.03 -6.24 6.85
C PHE A 167 12.86 -5.46 5.82
N MET A 168 13.17 -4.20 6.14
CA MET A 168 14.04 -3.34 5.32
C MET A 168 15.08 -2.63 6.20
N HIS A 169 16.33 -2.63 5.76
CA HIS A 169 17.41 -1.98 6.49
C HIS A 169 17.47 -0.47 6.17
N LYS A 170 17.23 0.39 7.16
CA LYS A 170 17.14 1.87 7.00
C LYS A 170 18.40 2.52 6.42
N THR A 171 19.57 1.90 6.59
CA THR A 171 20.86 2.44 6.12
C THR A 171 21.45 1.66 4.94
N SER A 172 20.63 0.83 4.28
CA SER A 172 21.08 0.11 3.09
C SER A 172 21.47 1.09 1.97
N PRO A 173 22.60 0.89 1.27
CA PRO A 173 22.91 1.65 0.06
C PRO A 173 21.89 1.37 -1.08
N HIS A 174 21.09 0.32 -0.94
CA HIS A 174 20.04 -0.10 -1.89
C HIS A 174 18.62 0.23 -1.40
N LEU A 175 18.48 1.15 -0.44
CA LEU A 175 17.20 1.47 0.19
C LEU A 175 16.10 1.83 -0.82
N LEU A 176 16.43 2.65 -1.84
CA LEU A 176 15.48 3.04 -2.88
C LEU A 176 14.99 1.83 -3.71
N SER A 177 15.90 0.98 -4.18
CA SER A 177 15.50 -0.19 -4.98
C SER A 177 14.75 -1.22 -4.14
N MET A 178 15.07 -1.34 -2.85
CA MET A 178 14.28 -2.16 -1.91
C MET A 178 12.87 -1.59 -1.73
N LEU A 179 12.73 -0.27 -1.56
CA LEU A 179 11.41 0.37 -1.46
C LEU A 179 10.59 0.15 -2.74
N GLN A 180 11.18 0.38 -3.91
CA GLN A 180 10.55 0.11 -5.20
C GLN A 180 10.09 -1.35 -5.31
N ALA A 181 10.97 -2.30 -4.93
CA ALA A 181 10.63 -3.72 -4.91
C ALA A 181 9.45 -3.99 -3.95
N HIS A 182 9.41 -3.37 -2.77
CA HIS A 182 8.29 -3.53 -1.86
C HIS A 182 6.97 -2.99 -2.40
N LEU A 183 6.99 -1.78 -2.98
CA LEU A 183 5.81 -1.21 -3.64
C LEU A 183 5.31 -2.14 -4.76
N LEU A 184 6.20 -2.64 -5.62
CA LEU A 184 5.84 -3.49 -6.75
C LEU A 184 5.34 -4.87 -6.33
N HIS A 185 6.06 -5.56 -5.45
CA HIS A 185 5.83 -6.98 -5.16
C HIS A 185 4.85 -7.22 -4.01
N HIS A 186 4.69 -6.26 -3.10
CA HIS A 186 3.85 -6.46 -1.92
C HIS A 186 2.63 -5.56 -1.94
N PHE A 187 2.75 -4.30 -2.35
CA PHE A 187 1.66 -3.32 -2.20
C PHE A 187 0.70 -3.29 -3.41
N GLY A 188 0.96 -4.11 -4.43
CA GLY A 188 0.07 -4.28 -5.58
C GLY A 188 0.34 -3.34 -6.77
N PHE A 189 1.44 -2.58 -6.76
CA PHE A 189 1.79 -1.67 -7.86
C PHE A 189 2.40 -2.36 -9.09
N GLY A 190 2.77 -3.63 -8.98
CA GLY A 190 3.29 -4.43 -10.10
C GLY A 190 2.24 -5.31 -10.77
N ASP A 191 2.70 -6.29 -11.54
CA ASP A 191 1.86 -7.35 -12.11
C ASP A 191 1.08 -8.09 -11.01
N PHE A 192 -0.15 -8.50 -11.31
CA PHE A 192 -0.87 -9.44 -10.46
C PHE A 192 -0.25 -10.82 -10.62
N ILE A 193 0.30 -11.37 -9.53
CA ILE A 193 0.91 -12.70 -9.54
C ILE A 193 -0.03 -13.67 -8.83
N PHE A 194 -0.59 -14.62 -9.58
CA PHE A 194 -1.36 -15.72 -9.01
C PHE A 194 -0.42 -16.73 -8.36
N ARG A 195 -0.70 -17.08 -7.10
CA ARG A 195 0.10 -17.96 -6.28
C ARG A 195 -0.77 -19.05 -5.66
N MET A 196 -0.19 -20.23 -5.47
CA MET A 196 -0.80 -21.25 -4.62
C MET A 196 -0.69 -20.86 -3.14
N PRO A 197 -1.70 -21.20 -2.31
CA PRO A 197 -1.54 -21.10 -0.86
C PRO A 197 -0.44 -22.06 -0.37
N GLY A 198 0.23 -21.70 0.72
CA GLY A 198 1.28 -22.53 1.34
C GLY A 198 2.65 -21.84 1.38
N GLN A 199 3.63 -22.52 1.98
CA GLN A 199 4.95 -21.96 2.27
C GLN A 199 5.76 -21.60 1.02
N ASP A 200 5.66 -22.38 -0.06
CA ASP A 200 6.42 -22.13 -1.28
C ASP A 200 5.81 -21.03 -2.17
N SER A 201 4.57 -20.62 -1.89
CA SER A 201 3.81 -19.57 -2.60
C SER A 201 4.05 -19.55 -4.12
N ARG A 202 4.00 -20.74 -4.73
CA ARG A 202 4.41 -20.97 -6.13
C ARG A 202 3.58 -20.12 -7.07
N GLU A 203 4.25 -19.38 -7.96
CA GLU A 203 3.61 -18.64 -9.05
C GLU A 203 3.00 -19.62 -10.06
N VAL A 204 1.70 -19.41 -10.38
CA VAL A 204 0.95 -20.22 -11.35
C VAL A 204 0.50 -19.42 -12.56
N ALA A 205 0.35 -18.11 -12.42
CA ALA A 205 0.03 -17.20 -13.51
C ALA A 205 0.44 -15.77 -13.16
N ARG A 206 0.49 -14.90 -14.17
CA ARG A 206 0.84 -13.49 -14.03
C ARG A 206 0.01 -12.66 -15.00
N ALA A 207 -0.48 -11.53 -14.53
CA ALA A 207 -1.26 -10.59 -15.31
C ALA A 207 -0.76 -9.16 -15.13
N ARG A 208 -0.42 -8.50 -16.23
CA ARG A 208 0.01 -7.10 -16.29
C ARG A 208 -1.15 -6.15 -16.54
N THR A 209 -2.20 -6.65 -17.17
CA THR A 209 -3.35 -5.87 -17.62
C THR A 209 -4.65 -6.45 -17.11
N LEU A 210 -5.73 -5.66 -17.12
CA LEU A 210 -7.06 -6.13 -16.75
C LEU A 210 -7.52 -7.32 -17.63
N SER A 211 -7.20 -7.28 -18.93
CA SER A 211 -7.49 -8.34 -19.89
C SER A 211 -6.73 -9.64 -19.58
N GLU A 212 -5.45 -9.53 -19.21
CA GLU A 212 -4.65 -10.67 -18.77
C GLU A 212 -5.16 -11.24 -17.44
N LEU A 213 -5.57 -10.37 -16.50
CA LEU A 213 -6.13 -10.79 -15.22
C LEU A 213 -7.39 -11.63 -15.44
N ARG A 214 -8.30 -11.12 -16.27
CA ARG A 214 -9.53 -11.83 -16.68
C ARG A 214 -9.19 -13.16 -17.34
N SER A 215 -8.24 -13.18 -18.26
CA SER A 215 -7.85 -14.41 -18.97
C SER A 215 -7.23 -15.45 -18.03
N CYS A 216 -6.41 -15.03 -17.06
CA CYS A 216 -5.84 -15.93 -16.06
C CYS A 216 -6.92 -16.55 -15.17
N LEU A 217 -7.93 -15.77 -14.76
CA LEU A 217 -9.03 -16.25 -13.94
C LEU A 217 -9.83 -17.40 -14.56
N GLU A 218 -9.81 -17.56 -15.88
CA GLU A 218 -10.50 -18.65 -16.58
C GLU A 218 -9.88 -20.03 -16.34
N TRP A 219 -8.60 -20.11 -15.96
CA TRP A 219 -7.86 -21.39 -15.88
C TRP A 219 -6.99 -21.58 -14.64
N VAL A 220 -6.72 -20.55 -13.83
CA VAL A 220 -5.96 -20.72 -12.58
C VAL A 220 -6.67 -21.70 -11.62
N PRO A 221 -5.93 -22.45 -10.79
CA PRO A 221 -6.53 -23.34 -9.81
C PRO A 221 -7.49 -22.61 -8.84
N VAL A 222 -8.59 -23.26 -8.44
CA VAL A 222 -9.59 -22.68 -7.52
C VAL A 222 -9.00 -22.32 -6.17
N GLU A 223 -8.00 -23.07 -5.73
CA GLU A 223 -7.24 -22.83 -4.51
C GLU A 223 -6.44 -21.53 -4.60
N SER A 224 -5.87 -21.23 -5.77
CA SER A 224 -5.18 -19.96 -6.00
C SER A 224 -6.18 -18.81 -6.02
N PHE A 225 -7.31 -18.95 -6.72
CA PHE A 225 -8.37 -17.95 -6.70
C PHE A 225 -8.84 -17.65 -5.26
N LEU A 226 -9.15 -18.68 -4.47
CA LEU A 226 -9.58 -18.52 -3.08
C LEU A 226 -8.51 -17.87 -2.20
N TYR A 227 -7.24 -18.23 -2.41
CA TYR A 227 -6.12 -17.61 -1.71
C TYR A 227 -6.09 -16.09 -1.93
N HIS A 228 -6.26 -15.64 -3.18
CA HIS A 228 -6.25 -14.23 -3.55
C HIS A 228 -7.55 -13.49 -3.21
N ALA A 229 -8.70 -14.13 -3.38
CA ALA A 229 -10.01 -13.56 -3.07
C ALA A 229 -10.17 -13.35 -1.57
N GLY A 230 -9.85 -14.40 -0.78
CA GLY A 230 -9.87 -14.33 0.68
C GLY A 230 -8.95 -13.23 1.22
N ARG A 231 -7.83 -12.98 0.51
CA ARG A 231 -6.83 -11.96 0.85
C ARG A 231 -7.08 -10.55 0.32
N ARG A 232 -8.23 -10.33 -0.32
CA ARG A 232 -8.60 -9.08 -0.99
C ARG A 232 -7.59 -8.63 -2.06
N HIS A 233 -6.71 -9.50 -2.54
CA HIS A 233 -5.63 -9.17 -3.47
C HIS A 233 -6.18 -8.58 -4.78
N PHE A 234 -7.30 -9.11 -5.29
CA PHE A 234 -7.94 -8.58 -6.50
C PHE A 234 -8.41 -7.13 -6.32
N SER A 235 -9.15 -6.84 -5.24
CA SER A 235 -9.61 -5.48 -4.95
C SER A 235 -8.45 -4.51 -4.69
N ASN A 236 -7.39 -4.98 -4.04
CA ASN A 236 -6.21 -4.15 -3.79
C ASN A 236 -5.50 -3.80 -5.10
N TRP A 237 -5.20 -4.80 -5.94
CA TRP A 237 -4.55 -4.61 -7.23
C TRP A 237 -5.36 -3.68 -8.13
N LEU A 238 -6.67 -3.91 -8.27
CA LEU A 238 -7.54 -3.05 -9.05
C LEU A 238 -7.59 -1.61 -8.51
N GLY A 239 -7.65 -1.45 -7.20
CA GLY A 239 -7.67 -0.14 -6.56
C GLY A 239 -6.38 0.64 -6.76
N VAL A 240 -5.23 -0.03 -6.65
CA VAL A 240 -3.91 0.56 -6.93
C VAL A 240 -3.75 0.91 -8.41
N HIS A 241 -4.43 0.16 -9.30
CA HIS A 241 -4.42 0.39 -10.74
C HIS A 241 -5.53 1.33 -11.24
N GLY A 242 -6.16 2.11 -10.35
CA GLY A 242 -7.12 3.16 -10.71
C GLY A 242 -8.57 2.69 -10.92
N TYR A 243 -8.85 1.38 -10.84
CA TYR A 243 -10.20 0.81 -10.95
C TYR A 243 -10.95 0.88 -9.62
N LEU A 244 -11.05 2.07 -9.01
CA LEU A 244 -11.52 2.28 -7.63
C LEU A 244 -12.94 1.73 -7.39
N LYS A 245 -13.91 2.08 -8.25
CA LYS A 245 -15.30 1.62 -8.14
C LYS A 245 -15.41 0.10 -8.27
N LEU A 246 -14.68 -0.46 -9.24
CA LEU A 246 -14.67 -1.91 -9.47
C LEU A 246 -14.06 -2.66 -8.28
N ALA A 247 -13.03 -2.10 -7.66
CA ALA A 247 -12.41 -2.67 -6.48
C ALA A 247 -13.36 -2.70 -5.26
N GLU A 248 -14.22 -1.70 -5.09
CA GLU A 248 -15.25 -1.70 -4.04
C GLU A 248 -16.31 -2.79 -4.28
N VAL A 249 -16.76 -2.96 -5.53
CA VAL A 249 -17.73 -4.01 -5.89
C VAL A 249 -17.15 -5.39 -5.67
N ILE A 250 -15.91 -5.63 -6.14
CA ILE A 250 -15.25 -6.94 -6.04
C ILE A 250 -15.00 -7.37 -4.59
N ARG A 251 -14.76 -6.41 -3.69
CA ARG A 251 -14.60 -6.70 -2.26
C ARG A 251 -15.85 -7.34 -1.63
N LEU A 252 -17.03 -7.06 -2.18
CA LEU A 252 -18.30 -7.57 -1.65
C LEU A 252 -18.67 -8.95 -2.19
N ILE A 253 -17.86 -9.51 -3.11
CA ILE A 253 -18.11 -10.85 -3.66
C ILE A 253 -17.90 -11.87 -2.53
N PRO A 254 -18.94 -12.62 -2.14
CA PRO A 254 -18.82 -13.63 -1.09
C PRO A 254 -17.96 -14.80 -1.59
N ALA A 255 -17.20 -15.43 -0.68
CA ALA A 255 -16.30 -16.53 -0.99
C ALA A 255 -16.92 -17.92 -0.70
N ASP A 256 -18.23 -17.99 -0.49
CA ASP A 256 -18.99 -19.19 -0.13
C ASP A 256 -19.24 -20.15 -1.31
N ASP A 257 -19.43 -19.62 -2.52
CA ASP A 257 -19.34 -20.35 -3.79
C ASP A 257 -18.08 -19.91 -4.56
N PRO A 258 -16.95 -20.63 -4.45
CA PRO A 258 -15.69 -20.25 -5.09
C PRO A 258 -15.79 -20.06 -6.61
N GLU A 259 -16.48 -20.97 -7.31
CA GLU A 259 -16.61 -20.91 -8.76
C GLU A 259 -17.69 -19.90 -9.20
N GLY A 260 -18.73 -19.69 -8.39
CA GLY A 260 -19.66 -18.57 -8.55
C GLY A 260 -18.98 -17.22 -8.42
N ALA A 261 -18.22 -17.02 -7.33
CA ALA A 261 -17.46 -15.81 -7.06
C ALA A 261 -16.45 -15.51 -8.17
N ARG A 262 -15.74 -16.54 -8.66
CA ARG A 262 -14.83 -16.42 -9.80
C ARG A 262 -15.55 -15.97 -11.06
N ARG A 263 -16.69 -16.60 -11.41
CA ARG A 263 -17.47 -16.22 -12.59
C ARG A 263 -17.98 -14.78 -12.48
N GLN A 264 -18.49 -14.39 -11.32
CA GLN A 264 -18.93 -13.02 -11.05
C GLN A 264 -17.78 -12.01 -11.22
N LEU A 265 -16.59 -12.33 -10.71
CA LEU A 265 -15.40 -11.50 -10.92
C LEU A 265 -15.06 -11.37 -12.40
N ILE A 266 -15.01 -12.48 -13.14
CA ILE A 266 -14.74 -12.47 -14.60
C ILE A 266 -15.77 -11.59 -15.33
N ASP A 267 -17.05 -11.67 -14.98
CA ASP A 267 -18.10 -10.90 -15.62
C ASP A 267 -18.00 -9.40 -15.32
N LEU A 268 -17.68 -9.02 -14.07
CA LEU A 268 -17.42 -7.62 -13.73
C LEU A 268 -16.23 -7.06 -14.52
N LEU A 269 -15.16 -7.86 -14.68
CA LEU A 269 -13.98 -7.47 -15.46
C LEU A 269 -14.27 -7.32 -16.97
N LYS A 270 -15.34 -7.93 -17.52
CA LYS A 270 -15.74 -7.73 -18.94
C LYS A 270 -16.37 -6.36 -19.19
N THR A 271 -16.97 -5.77 -18.16
CA THR A 271 -17.72 -4.51 -18.26
C THR A 271 -16.88 -3.27 -17.96
N ALA A 272 -15.62 -3.47 -17.59
CA ALA A 272 -14.68 -2.45 -17.12
C ALA A 272 -13.70 -1.98 -18.20
#